data_AF-A0AAI8VI85-F1
#
_entry.id   AF-A0AAI8VI85-F1
#
_cell.length_a   1.000
_cell.length_b   1.000
_cell.length_c   1.000
_cell.angle_alpha   90.00
_cell.angle_beta   90.00
_cell.angle_gamma   90.00
#
_symmetry.space_group_name_H-M   'P 1'
#
loop_
_entity.id
_entity.type
_entity.pdbx_description
1 polymer ?
#
loop_
_entity_poly.entity_id
_entity_poly.type
_entity_poly.pdbx_seq_one_letter_code
_entity_poly.pdbx_strand_id
1 'polypeptide(L)'
;MRQSIWFSALAVAALTFGESYDPDVPDKCVIETITSEGGNCRTYVQCEETDQQGDDMGAWNVCYLGGRQYFTHDEIGDCSITYTQAGGQNGVTEDGLHHPVIQFAQLDNWEEVNFEDILAKQGDKETGNLVLKKKEIGPKDIIYEIGIPKLARASTSAFGISLIMDDADKPGTAHVVQYQKNEFGTGAKYQLEAQIFDGAGDQIGHTGKTEVDDSGFISLASKLPNQVVFQVGAVDSDPLKACYASDCWTCDDGDGGAHACNVGNGPRNGFENGDREGDMGFTC
;
A
#
# COMPACT_ATOMS: atom_id res chain seq x y z
N MET A 1 19.33 4.36 28.36
CA MET A 1 18.69 5.61 27.92
C MET A 1 18.54 5.49 26.42
N ARG A 2 17.42 4.92 25.96
CA ARG A 2 17.18 4.61 24.54
C ARG A 2 16.72 5.90 23.85
N GLN A 3 17.46 6.33 22.83
CA GLN A 3 17.09 7.45 21.98
C GLN A 3 16.03 6.96 20.99
N SER A 4 14.78 7.35 21.24
CA SER A 4 13.69 7.32 20.26
C SER A 4 13.75 8.64 19.50
N ILE A 5 14.42 8.67 18.34
CA ILE A 5 14.48 9.92 17.56
C ILE A 5 14.49 9.59 16.05
N TRP A 6 13.38 9.96 15.38
CA TRP A 6 13.13 10.07 13.92
C TRP A 6 12.91 8.80 13.09
N PHE A 7 11.69 8.24 13.10
CA PHE A 7 11.19 7.39 12.00
C PHE A 7 9.77 7.75 11.52
N SER A 8 9.05 8.63 12.23
CA SER A 8 7.63 8.96 12.02
C SER A 8 7.27 9.79 10.77
N ALA A 9 8.16 9.88 9.77
CA ALA A 9 7.93 10.70 8.57
C ALA A 9 7.93 9.89 7.26
N LEU A 10 8.36 8.62 7.28
CA LEU A 10 8.50 7.84 6.06
C LEU A 10 7.20 7.14 5.64
N ALA A 11 6.43 6.58 6.58
CA ALA A 11 5.20 5.87 6.26
C ALA A 11 4.06 6.81 5.79
N VAL A 12 3.96 8.03 6.34
CA VAL A 12 3.05 9.07 5.84
C VAL A 12 3.46 9.59 4.45
N ALA A 13 4.74 9.52 4.09
CA ALA A 13 5.24 9.89 2.77
C ALA A 13 4.98 8.80 1.71
N ALA A 14 4.81 7.54 2.10
CA ALA A 14 4.45 6.44 1.20
C ALA A 14 2.96 6.47 0.78
N LEU A 15 2.10 7.23 1.46
CA LEU A 15 0.68 7.40 1.11
C LEU A 15 0.42 8.51 0.08
N THR A 16 1.38 8.85 -0.78
CA THR A 16 1.19 9.85 -1.84
C THR A 16 0.89 9.18 -3.18
N PHE A 17 -0.28 8.59 -3.37
CA PHE A 17 -0.65 8.04 -4.68
C PHE A 17 -2.09 8.39 -5.06
N GLY A 18 -2.20 9.20 -6.12
CA GLY A 18 -3.44 9.73 -6.65
C GLY A 18 -4.19 8.78 -7.60
N GLU A 19 -4.02 7.46 -7.48
CA GLU A 19 -4.54 6.46 -8.43
C GLU A 19 -5.09 5.18 -7.72
N SER A 20 -5.11 5.17 -6.39
CA SER A 20 -5.27 4.04 -5.47
C SER A 20 -6.68 3.40 -5.29
N TYR A 21 -7.55 3.48 -6.29
CA TYR A 21 -8.82 2.75 -6.34
C TYR A 21 -9.18 2.47 -7.78
N ASP A 22 -8.66 1.36 -8.25
CA ASP A 22 -9.29 0.59 -9.30
C ASP A 22 -10.01 -0.61 -8.63
N PRO A 23 -11.34 -0.74 -8.73
CA PRO A 23 -12.07 -1.93 -8.27
C PRO A 23 -11.50 -3.24 -8.84
N ASP A 24 -10.79 -3.18 -9.97
CA ASP A 24 -10.24 -4.34 -10.68
C ASP A 24 -8.83 -4.76 -10.19
N VAL A 25 -8.26 -4.12 -9.16
CA VAL A 25 -6.96 -4.55 -8.58
C VAL A 25 -7.14 -5.85 -7.77
N PRO A 26 -6.51 -6.97 -8.19
CA PRO A 26 -6.53 -8.21 -7.43
C PRO A 26 -5.72 -8.08 -6.13
N ASP A 27 -6.11 -8.84 -5.10
CA ASP A 27 -5.44 -8.93 -3.79
C ASP A 27 -5.53 -7.71 -2.86
N LYS A 28 -6.68 -7.04 -2.85
CA LYS A 28 -7.04 -6.04 -1.83
C LYS A 28 -8.15 -6.50 -0.90
N CYS A 29 -8.27 -5.81 0.24
CA CYS A 29 -9.44 -5.80 1.10
C CYS A 29 -10.01 -4.39 1.16
N VAL A 30 -11.33 -4.28 1.30
CA VAL A 30 -12.04 -3.03 1.57
C VAL A 30 -12.54 -3.09 3.00
N ILE A 31 -12.14 -2.11 3.82
CA ILE A 31 -12.72 -1.90 5.14
C ILE A 31 -13.80 -0.84 4.99
N GLU A 32 -15.04 -1.24 5.22
CA GLU A 32 -16.21 -0.37 5.28
C GLU A 32 -16.53 -0.09 6.75
N THR A 33 -16.59 1.18 7.16
CA THR A 33 -17.03 1.58 8.50
C THR A 33 -18.24 2.51 8.41
N ILE A 34 -19.30 2.15 9.12
CA ILE A 34 -20.60 2.80 9.06
C ILE A 34 -20.94 3.39 10.42
N THR A 35 -21.41 4.63 10.43
CA THR A 35 -22.09 5.22 11.58
C THR A 35 -23.53 5.54 11.23
N SER A 36 -24.47 4.97 11.97
CA SER A 36 -25.91 5.20 11.81
C SER A 36 -26.47 5.96 13.01
N GLU A 37 -27.27 6.99 12.72
CA GLU A 37 -27.97 7.82 13.72
C GLU A 37 -27.06 8.41 14.81
N GLY A 38 -25.75 8.50 14.57
CA GLY A 38 -24.76 9.02 15.52
C GLY A 38 -24.53 8.18 16.78
N GLY A 39 -25.02 6.93 16.83
CA GLY A 39 -24.88 6.06 18.00
C GLY A 39 -24.72 4.57 17.72
N ASN A 40 -24.74 4.16 16.45
CA ASN A 40 -24.51 2.78 16.05
C ASN A 40 -23.34 2.73 15.08
N CYS A 41 -22.31 1.93 15.39
CA CYS A 41 -21.12 1.79 14.55
C CYS A 41 -20.95 0.32 14.18
N ARG A 42 -20.61 0.06 12.92
CA ARG A 42 -20.29 -1.27 12.38
C ARG A 42 -19.11 -1.18 11.43
N THR A 43 -18.41 -2.30 11.31
CA THR A 43 -17.30 -2.44 10.37
C THR A 43 -17.45 -3.74 9.60
N TYR A 44 -17.25 -3.68 8.29
CA TYR A 44 -17.21 -4.83 7.40
C TYR A 44 -15.85 -4.88 6.72
N VAL A 45 -15.35 -6.09 6.48
CA VAL A 45 -14.10 -6.32 5.74
C VAL A 45 -14.38 -7.23 4.54
N GLN A 46 -14.21 -6.72 3.33
CA GLN A 46 -14.40 -7.48 2.09
C GLN A 46 -13.06 -7.69 1.40
N CYS A 47 -12.58 -8.93 1.35
CA CYS A 47 -11.30 -9.29 0.72
C CYS A 47 -11.48 -10.08 -0.59
N GLU A 48 -12.72 -10.39 -0.97
CA GLU A 48 -13.05 -11.04 -2.24
C GLU A 48 -13.53 -10.01 -3.25
N GLU A 49 -13.22 -10.22 -4.54
CA GLU A 49 -13.72 -9.40 -5.66
C GLU A 49 -15.21 -9.69 -5.91
N THR A 50 -16.07 -9.27 -4.99
CA THR A 50 -17.52 -9.48 -5.07
C THR A 50 -18.28 -8.21 -4.67
N ASP A 51 -19.47 -8.05 -5.24
CA ASP A 51 -20.43 -7.01 -4.83
C ASP A 51 -21.13 -7.32 -3.50
N GLN A 52 -20.75 -8.41 -2.83
CA GLN A 52 -21.36 -8.77 -1.55
C GLN A 52 -20.74 -7.93 -0.43
N GLN A 53 -21.56 -7.65 0.58
CA GLN A 53 -21.06 -7.06 1.82
C GLN A 53 -20.00 -7.98 2.44
N GLY A 54 -18.92 -7.40 2.93
CA GLY A 54 -17.83 -8.13 3.57
C GLY A 54 -18.23 -8.78 4.90
N ASP A 55 -17.25 -9.41 5.53
CA ASP A 55 -17.40 -10.02 6.84
C ASP A 55 -17.73 -8.97 7.91
N ASP A 56 -18.82 -9.17 8.65
CA ASP A 56 -19.24 -8.27 9.75
C ASP A 56 -18.32 -8.47 10.96
N MET A 57 -17.58 -7.42 11.33
CA MET A 57 -16.67 -7.42 12.48
C MET A 57 -17.40 -7.27 13.83
N GLY A 58 -18.72 -7.22 13.80
CA GLY A 58 -19.59 -7.11 14.96
C GLY A 58 -19.94 -5.67 15.32
N ALA A 59 -20.93 -5.54 16.19
CA ALA A 59 -21.33 -4.25 16.73
C ALA A 59 -20.24 -3.68 17.65
N TRP A 60 -19.95 -2.40 17.48
CA TRP A 60 -18.96 -1.73 18.30
C TRP A 60 -19.44 -1.56 19.75
N ASN A 61 -18.57 -1.85 20.70
CA ASN A 61 -18.84 -1.58 22.12
C ASN A 61 -18.44 -0.15 22.53
N VAL A 62 -17.75 0.59 21.65
CA VAL A 62 -17.22 1.95 21.90
C VAL A 62 -17.60 2.95 20.80
N CYS A 63 -18.86 2.91 20.34
CA CYS A 63 -19.37 3.86 19.35
C CYS A 63 -19.64 5.26 19.96
N TYR A 64 -18.58 6.01 20.27
CA TYR A 64 -18.62 7.39 20.74
C TYR A 64 -17.34 8.13 20.34
N LEU A 65 -17.34 9.46 20.41
CA LEU A 65 -16.20 10.31 20.06
C LEU A 65 -14.94 9.93 20.86
N GLY A 66 -13.86 9.57 20.16
CA GLY A 66 -12.60 9.12 20.76
C GLY A 66 -12.60 7.67 21.28
N GLY A 67 -13.71 6.93 21.11
CA GLY A 67 -13.76 5.50 21.37
C GLY A 67 -13.00 4.72 20.30
N ARG A 68 -12.04 3.89 20.73
CA ARG A 68 -11.21 3.08 19.83
C ARG A 68 -11.70 1.64 19.81
N GLN A 69 -12.31 1.23 18.70
CA GLN A 69 -12.76 -0.14 18.49
C GLN A 69 -11.62 -0.97 17.90
N TYR A 70 -11.39 -2.17 18.44
CA TYR A 70 -10.43 -3.14 17.92
C TYR A 70 -11.16 -4.30 17.23
N PHE A 71 -10.57 -4.85 16.18
CA PHE A 71 -11.03 -6.07 15.52
C PHE A 71 -9.85 -6.77 14.84
N THR A 72 -10.03 -8.04 14.51
CA THR A 72 -9.03 -8.88 13.85
C THR A 72 -9.68 -9.56 12.66
N HIS A 73 -8.99 -9.61 11.53
CA HIS A 73 -9.44 -10.29 10.32
C HIS A 73 -8.27 -11.06 9.69
N ASP A 74 -8.51 -12.29 9.22
CA ASP A 74 -7.46 -13.22 8.82
C ASP A 74 -6.54 -12.69 7.70
N GLU A 75 -7.11 -11.93 6.76
CA GLU A 75 -6.37 -11.38 5.60
C GLU A 75 -5.67 -10.04 5.89
N ILE A 76 -5.98 -9.31 6.98
CA ILE A 76 -5.46 -7.94 7.21
C ILE A 76 -4.91 -7.73 8.63
N GLY A 77 -5.00 -8.74 9.49
CA GLY A 77 -4.43 -8.73 10.82
C GLY A 77 -5.26 -7.93 11.83
N ASP A 78 -4.55 -7.28 12.75
CA ASP A 78 -5.15 -6.62 13.91
C ASP A 78 -5.32 -5.14 13.60
N CYS A 79 -6.56 -4.67 13.68
CA CYS A 79 -6.96 -3.33 13.28
C CYS A 79 -7.66 -2.60 14.42
N SER A 80 -7.68 -1.28 14.33
CA SER A 80 -8.54 -0.47 15.18
C SER A 80 -9.01 0.78 14.47
N ILE A 81 -10.23 1.23 14.75
CA ILE A 81 -10.79 2.47 14.22
C ILE A 81 -11.24 3.36 15.38
N THR A 82 -10.95 4.66 15.26
CA THR A 82 -11.37 5.71 16.19
C THR A 82 -12.02 6.85 15.42
N TYR A 83 -13.21 7.29 15.83
CA TYR A 83 -13.81 8.52 15.29
C TYR A 83 -13.32 9.74 16.06
N THR A 84 -12.80 10.74 15.34
CA THR A 84 -12.18 11.93 15.94
C THR A 84 -13.07 13.17 15.93
N GLN A 85 -14.21 13.12 15.24
CA GLN A 85 -15.18 14.20 15.24
C GLN A 85 -16.63 13.69 15.35
N ALA A 86 -17.52 14.59 15.77
CA ALA A 86 -18.93 14.31 15.95
C ALA A 86 -19.78 15.55 15.69
N GLY A 87 -20.94 15.37 15.07
CA GLY A 87 -21.93 16.41 14.85
C GLY A 87 -22.40 17.09 16.14
N GLY A 88 -22.63 18.40 16.06
CA GLY A 88 -23.07 19.22 17.19
C GLY A 88 -21.97 19.51 18.23
N GLN A 89 -20.76 18.96 18.07
CA GLN A 89 -19.59 19.31 18.85
C GLN A 89 -18.74 20.34 18.11
N ASN A 90 -18.13 21.29 18.83
CA ASN A 90 -17.16 22.24 18.28
C ASN A 90 -17.59 23.00 17.01
N GLY A 91 -18.91 23.20 16.80
CA GLY A 91 -19.44 23.87 15.61
C GLY A 91 -19.52 23.01 14.36
N VAL A 92 -19.29 21.70 14.47
CA VAL A 92 -19.41 20.75 13.36
C VAL A 92 -20.88 20.49 13.05
N THR A 93 -21.26 20.75 11.80
CA THR A 93 -22.64 20.63 11.31
C THR A 93 -22.97 19.30 10.66
N GLU A 94 -21.97 18.44 10.45
CA GLU A 94 -22.17 17.09 9.93
C GLU A 94 -22.73 16.20 11.04
N ASP A 95 -23.95 15.66 10.87
CA ASP A 95 -24.57 14.76 11.85
C ASP A 95 -23.78 13.44 11.98
N GLY A 96 -23.66 12.89 13.19
CA GLY A 96 -23.07 11.56 13.42
C GLY A 96 -21.59 11.60 13.84
N LEU A 97 -20.98 10.41 13.99
CA LEU A 97 -19.54 10.28 14.20
C LEU A 97 -18.85 10.24 12.83
N HIS A 98 -17.73 10.94 12.69
CA HIS A 98 -17.04 11.03 11.42
C HIS A 98 -15.54 11.30 11.63
N HIS A 99 -14.80 11.40 10.52
CA HIS A 99 -13.33 11.50 10.52
C HIS A 99 -12.69 10.28 11.22
N PRO A 100 -12.91 9.06 10.68
CA PRO A 100 -12.27 7.87 11.21
C PRO A 100 -10.76 7.93 11.02
N VAL A 101 -10.05 7.44 12.03
CA VAL A 101 -8.63 7.13 12.01
C VAL A 101 -8.52 5.63 12.18
N ILE A 102 -7.89 4.96 11.21
CA ILE A 102 -7.59 3.54 11.29
C ILE A 102 -6.13 3.35 11.70
N GLN A 103 -5.85 2.28 12.44
CA GLN A 103 -4.51 1.88 12.83
C GLN A 103 -4.39 0.37 12.65
N PHE A 104 -3.26 -0.07 12.12
CA PHE A 104 -2.93 -1.49 11.95
C PHE A 104 -1.81 -1.84 12.91
N ALA A 105 -1.93 -2.96 13.64
CA ALA A 105 -0.88 -3.39 14.56
C ALA A 105 0.44 -3.67 13.84
N GLN A 106 0.33 -4.13 12.59
CA GLN A 106 1.42 -4.51 11.71
C GLN A 106 2.14 -3.30 11.08
N LEU A 107 1.54 -2.11 11.10
CA LEU A 107 2.13 -0.87 10.60
C LEU A 107 2.70 -0.05 11.76
N ASP A 108 4.03 0.03 11.84
CA ASP A 108 4.80 0.95 12.70
C ASP A 108 4.24 1.10 14.14
N ASN A 109 3.86 -0.04 14.75
CA ASN A 109 3.30 -0.10 16.10
C ASN A 109 2.05 0.80 16.26
N TRP A 110 1.02 0.52 15.44
CA TRP A 110 -0.26 1.24 15.42
C TRP A 110 -0.16 2.67 14.91
N GLU A 111 0.52 2.88 13.80
CA GLU A 111 0.51 4.20 13.15
C GLU A 111 -0.91 4.61 12.74
N GLU A 112 -1.19 5.90 12.88
CA GLU A 112 -2.49 6.50 12.56
C GLU A 112 -2.61 6.83 11.07
N VAL A 113 -3.61 6.24 10.43
CA VAL A 113 -4.02 6.54 9.06
C VAL A 113 -5.34 7.31 9.12
N ASN A 114 -5.25 8.61 8.91
CA ASN A 114 -6.41 9.52 8.96
C ASN A 114 -7.11 9.59 7.60
N PHE A 115 -8.37 9.18 7.55
CA PHE A 115 -9.13 9.13 6.30
C PHE A 115 -9.34 10.52 5.69
N GLU A 116 -9.48 11.55 6.51
CA GLU A 116 -9.71 12.91 6.00
C GLU A 116 -8.44 13.51 5.41
N ASP A 117 -7.26 13.16 5.94
CA ASP A 117 -5.99 13.57 5.33
C ASP A 117 -5.81 12.91 3.96
N ILE A 118 -6.29 11.67 3.80
CA ILE A 118 -6.29 10.96 2.52
C ILE A 118 -7.31 11.60 1.56
N LEU A 119 -8.57 11.78 1.98
CA LEU A 119 -9.63 12.41 1.17
C LEU A 119 -9.21 13.81 0.69
N ALA A 120 -8.62 14.62 1.57
CA ALA A 120 -8.15 15.97 1.22
C ALA A 120 -7.03 15.96 0.18
N LYS A 121 -6.15 14.95 0.21
CA LYS A 121 -5.08 14.77 -0.78
C LYS A 121 -5.61 14.24 -2.12
N GLN A 122 -6.62 13.38 -2.10
CA GLN A 122 -7.20 12.77 -3.30
C GLN A 122 -8.01 13.75 -4.15
N GLY A 123 -8.71 14.68 -3.50
CA GLY A 123 -9.54 15.69 -4.17
C GLY A 123 -10.75 15.09 -4.87
N ASP A 124 -11.30 15.78 -5.88
CA ASP A 124 -12.54 15.40 -6.57
C ASP A 124 -12.32 14.39 -7.71
N LYS A 125 -11.34 13.49 -7.59
CA LYS A 125 -11.04 12.52 -8.64
C LYS A 125 -12.19 11.51 -8.78
N GLU A 126 -12.58 11.22 -10.02
CA GLU A 126 -13.67 10.27 -10.32
C GLU A 126 -13.22 8.80 -10.14
N THR A 127 -11.91 8.53 -10.14
CA THR A 127 -11.30 7.20 -10.00
C THR A 127 -10.04 7.29 -9.15
N GLY A 128 -9.56 6.17 -8.61
CA GLY A 128 -8.25 6.16 -7.94
C GLY A 128 -8.24 6.61 -6.47
N ASN A 129 -9.38 6.63 -5.80
CA ASN A 129 -9.51 7.03 -4.39
C ASN A 129 -9.36 5.88 -3.38
N LEU A 130 -8.18 5.67 -2.81
CA LEU A 130 -7.91 4.88 -1.58
C LEU A 130 -9.03 4.95 -0.54
N VAL A 131 -9.60 6.13 -0.30
CA VAL A 131 -10.69 6.33 0.66
C VAL A 131 -11.90 6.92 -0.06
N LEU A 132 -13.07 6.33 0.17
CA LEU A 132 -14.35 6.88 -0.25
C LEU A 132 -15.18 7.26 0.96
N LYS A 133 -15.79 8.43 0.90
CA LYS A 133 -16.82 8.87 1.86
C LYS A 133 -18.17 8.89 1.14
N LYS A 134 -19.06 7.97 1.52
CA LYS A 134 -20.44 7.91 1.01
C LYS A 134 -21.40 8.43 2.07
N LYS A 135 -22.34 9.26 1.63
CA LYS A 135 -23.42 9.76 2.47
C LYS A 135 -24.75 9.34 1.86
N GLU A 136 -25.45 8.42 2.49
CA GLU A 136 -26.77 8.01 2.01
C GLU A 136 -27.84 8.99 2.50
N ILE A 137 -28.66 9.47 1.57
CA ILE A 137 -29.84 10.30 1.89
C ILE A 137 -30.93 9.35 2.39
N GLY A 138 -30.87 9.03 3.68
CA GLY A 138 -31.70 8.03 4.34
C GLY A 138 -31.49 8.04 5.86
N PRO A 139 -31.29 6.92 6.56
CA PRO A 139 -31.17 6.81 8.04
C PRO A 139 -30.03 7.61 8.72
N LYS A 140 -29.50 8.66 8.08
CA LYS A 140 -28.34 9.46 8.51
C LYS A 140 -27.10 8.60 8.68
N ASP A 141 -26.84 7.78 7.67
CA ASP A 141 -25.65 6.94 7.62
C ASP A 141 -24.49 7.72 6.99
N ILE A 142 -23.33 7.65 7.65
CA ILE A 142 -22.05 8.04 7.09
C ILE A 142 -21.24 6.77 6.92
N ILE A 143 -20.81 6.51 5.69
CA ILE A 143 -20.04 5.33 5.31
C ILE A 143 -18.68 5.80 4.84
N TYR A 144 -17.64 5.17 5.36
CA TYR A 144 -16.29 5.30 4.85
C TYR A 144 -15.77 3.95 4.39
N GLU A 145 -15.15 3.92 3.23
CA GLU A 145 -14.49 2.75 2.67
C GLU A 145 -13.01 3.07 2.49
N ILE A 146 -12.12 2.15 2.87
CA ILE A 146 -10.69 2.23 2.56
C ILE A 146 -10.21 0.92 1.93
N GLY A 147 -9.47 1.03 0.82
CA GLY A 147 -8.76 -0.10 0.22
C GLY A 147 -7.43 -0.36 0.91
N ILE A 148 -7.11 -1.62 1.21
CA ILE A 148 -5.84 -2.02 1.81
C ILE A 148 -5.33 -3.34 1.20
N PRO A 149 -4.00 -3.55 1.12
CA PRO A 149 -3.45 -4.83 0.66
C PRO A 149 -3.68 -5.96 1.67
N LYS A 150 -3.74 -7.20 1.16
CA LYS A 150 -3.79 -8.42 2.00
C LYS A 150 -2.43 -8.71 2.64
N LEU A 151 -2.44 -9.23 3.87
CA LEU A 151 -1.27 -9.75 4.58
C LEU A 151 -0.93 -11.20 4.22
N ALA A 152 -1.93 -12.04 3.91
CA ALA A 152 -1.77 -13.49 3.94
C ALA A 152 -1.14 -14.10 2.67
N ARG A 153 -0.90 -13.30 1.63
CA ARG A 153 -0.18 -13.69 0.43
C ARG A 153 1.03 -12.79 0.29
N ALA A 154 2.18 -13.36 -0.04
CA ALA A 154 3.47 -12.67 -0.14
C ALA A 154 3.53 -11.51 -1.17
N SER A 155 2.41 -11.05 -1.73
CA SER A 155 2.31 -9.84 -2.55
C SER A 155 1.99 -8.63 -1.67
N THR A 156 3.03 -7.93 -1.24
CA THR A 156 2.92 -6.78 -0.33
C THR A 156 3.20 -5.47 -1.05
N SER A 157 2.54 -5.17 -2.16
CA SER A 157 2.51 -3.81 -2.70
C SER A 157 1.28 -3.62 -3.57
N ALA A 158 0.18 -3.21 -2.94
CA ALA A 158 -0.89 -2.52 -3.65
C ALA A 158 -0.95 -1.09 -3.07
N PHE A 159 -1.08 -0.09 -3.94
CA PHE A 159 -1.32 1.31 -3.56
C PHE A 159 -0.13 2.06 -2.92
N GLY A 160 1.12 1.65 -3.18
CA GLY A 160 2.30 2.22 -2.52
C GLY A 160 2.38 1.92 -1.02
N ILE A 161 1.52 1.04 -0.51
CA ILE A 161 1.54 0.54 0.86
C ILE A 161 2.15 -0.86 0.82
N SER A 162 3.41 -0.95 1.24
CA SER A 162 4.09 -2.23 1.36
C SER A 162 3.97 -2.75 2.79
N LEU A 163 3.13 -3.78 2.99
CA LEU A 163 2.97 -4.45 4.28
C LEU A 163 4.05 -5.54 4.47
N ILE A 164 5.33 -5.17 4.36
CA ILE A 164 6.41 -6.15 4.59
C ILE A 164 6.48 -6.47 6.08
N MET A 165 6.06 -7.69 6.45
CA MET A 165 6.20 -8.19 7.81
C MET A 165 7.67 -8.12 8.25
N ASP A 166 7.89 -7.67 9.49
CA ASP A 166 9.22 -7.53 10.08
C ASP A 166 9.83 -8.88 10.43
N ASP A 167 10.34 -9.58 9.42
CA ASP A 167 11.15 -10.77 9.62
C ASP A 167 12.53 -10.36 10.18
N ALA A 168 12.89 -10.88 11.34
CA ALA A 168 14.04 -10.41 12.13
C ALA A 168 15.40 -10.79 11.52
N ASP A 169 15.41 -11.56 10.42
CA ASP A 169 16.59 -12.00 9.66
C ASP A 169 16.65 -11.37 8.25
N LYS A 170 16.03 -10.20 8.05
CA LYS A 170 15.75 -9.65 6.72
C LYS A 170 17.00 -9.51 5.82
N PRO A 171 16.98 -10.14 4.63
CA PRO A 171 17.83 -9.74 3.51
C PRO A 171 17.62 -8.24 3.19
N GLY A 172 18.56 -7.60 2.48
CA GLY A 172 18.32 -6.23 1.99
C GLY A 172 17.14 -6.20 1.01
N THR A 173 16.53 -5.04 0.83
CA THR A 173 15.36 -4.88 -0.06
C THR A 173 15.64 -3.83 -1.11
N ALA A 174 15.21 -4.08 -2.34
CA ALA A 174 15.21 -3.11 -3.41
C ALA A 174 13.78 -2.80 -3.85
N HIS A 175 13.37 -1.55 -3.68
CA HIS A 175 12.14 -1.02 -4.23
C HIS A 175 12.38 -0.57 -5.67
N VAL A 176 11.51 -0.95 -6.60
CA VAL A 176 11.66 -0.68 -8.04
C VAL A 176 10.35 -0.24 -8.66
N VAL A 177 10.41 0.87 -9.40
CA VAL A 177 9.34 1.34 -10.29
C VAL A 177 9.83 1.18 -11.73
N GLN A 178 9.05 0.50 -12.56
CA GLN A 178 9.28 0.37 -13.98
C GLN A 178 8.23 1.11 -14.79
N TYR A 179 8.71 2.07 -15.57
CA TYR A 179 7.91 2.88 -16.48
C TYR A 179 7.84 2.24 -17.87
N GLN A 180 6.62 2.10 -18.41
CA GLN A 180 6.33 1.46 -19.69
C GLN A 180 6.77 2.32 -20.89
N LYS A 181 7.15 1.64 -21.98
CA LYS A 181 7.53 2.28 -23.23
C LYS A 181 6.37 3.10 -23.80
N ASN A 182 6.68 4.32 -24.26
CA ASN A 182 5.77 5.21 -24.98
C ASN A 182 4.50 5.61 -24.21
N GLU A 183 4.45 5.38 -22.91
CA GLU A 183 3.37 5.85 -22.04
C GLU A 183 3.84 7.05 -21.20
N PHE A 184 2.97 8.03 -20.98
CA PHE A 184 3.21 9.24 -20.16
C PHE A 184 4.56 9.96 -20.36
N GLY A 185 5.15 9.88 -21.57
CA GLY A 185 6.41 10.54 -21.90
C GLY A 185 7.68 9.76 -21.54
N THR A 186 7.57 8.49 -21.17
CA THR A 186 8.71 7.60 -20.83
C THR A 186 9.64 7.30 -22.03
N GLY A 187 9.20 7.58 -23.26
CA GLY A 187 10.03 7.46 -24.47
C GLY A 187 10.09 6.05 -25.04
N ALA A 188 11.04 5.79 -25.95
CA ALA A 188 11.08 4.56 -26.74
C ALA A 188 11.56 3.31 -25.98
N LYS A 189 12.07 3.47 -24.75
CA LYS A 189 12.60 2.40 -23.91
C LYS A 189 11.94 2.42 -22.54
N TYR A 190 12.07 1.30 -21.81
CA TYR A 190 11.69 1.28 -20.39
C TYR A 190 12.59 2.23 -19.61
N GLN A 191 12.04 2.78 -18.54
CA GLN A 191 12.81 3.48 -17.53
C GLN A 191 12.61 2.78 -16.20
N LEU A 192 13.63 2.79 -15.36
CA LEU A 192 13.58 2.25 -14.00
C LEU A 192 13.96 3.34 -13.01
N GLU A 193 13.22 3.42 -11.92
CA GLU A 193 13.62 4.06 -10.68
C GLU A 193 13.78 2.97 -9.63
N ALA A 194 14.84 3.02 -8.82
CA ALA A 194 15.07 1.99 -7.82
C ALA A 194 15.78 2.54 -6.60
N GLN A 195 15.43 2.01 -5.44
CA GLN A 195 16.00 2.35 -4.13
C GLN A 195 16.40 1.07 -3.42
N ILE A 196 17.59 1.02 -2.83
CA ILE A 196 18.07 -0.14 -2.06
C ILE A 196 18.13 0.24 -0.59
N PHE A 197 17.60 -0.65 0.24
CA PHE A 197 17.58 -0.58 1.69
C PHE A 197 18.37 -1.77 2.27
N ASP A 198 19.07 -1.55 3.38
CA ASP A 198 19.66 -2.65 4.15
C ASP A 198 18.62 -3.31 5.08
N GLY A 199 19.02 -4.37 5.80
CA GLY A 199 18.14 -5.06 6.74
C GLY A 199 17.70 -4.23 7.95
N ALA A 200 18.27 -3.02 8.15
CA ALA A 200 17.81 -2.06 9.15
C ALA A 200 16.84 -1.02 8.56
N GLY A 201 16.54 -1.10 7.26
CA GLY A 201 15.70 -0.15 6.54
C GLY A 201 16.42 1.13 6.12
N ASP A 202 17.74 1.24 6.30
CA ASP A 202 18.49 2.41 5.85
C ASP A 202 18.69 2.37 4.34
N GLN A 203 18.39 3.47 3.65
CA GLN A 203 18.67 3.58 2.21
C GLN A 203 20.19 3.57 1.96
N ILE A 204 20.65 2.59 1.20
CA ILE A 204 22.07 2.37 0.87
C ILE A 204 22.39 2.54 -0.62
N GLY A 205 21.38 2.70 -1.49
CA GLY A 205 21.56 3.00 -2.91
C GLY A 205 20.29 3.57 -3.53
N HIS A 206 20.41 4.32 -4.62
CA HIS A 206 19.26 4.71 -5.44
C HIS A 206 19.66 5.19 -6.83
N THR A 207 18.68 5.16 -7.73
CA THR A 207 18.70 5.78 -9.04
C THR A 207 17.35 6.43 -9.24
N GLY A 208 17.32 7.64 -9.80
CA GLY A 208 16.06 8.20 -10.30
C GLY A 208 15.65 7.52 -11.60
N LYS A 209 14.51 7.95 -12.16
CA LYS A 209 14.00 7.53 -13.47
C LYS A 209 15.10 7.54 -14.55
N THR A 210 15.59 6.35 -14.88
CA THR A 210 16.75 6.14 -15.75
C THR A 210 16.39 5.17 -16.87
N GLU A 211 16.74 5.53 -18.10
CA GLU A 211 16.54 4.67 -19.27
C GLU A 211 17.40 3.41 -19.17
N VAL A 212 16.77 2.25 -19.42
CA VAL A 212 17.52 0.99 -19.55
C VAL A 212 18.44 1.06 -20.77
N ASP A 213 19.61 0.44 -20.66
CA ASP A 213 20.55 0.40 -21.78
C ASP A 213 20.01 -0.43 -22.96
N ASP A 214 20.74 -0.43 -24.09
CA ASP A 214 20.33 -1.18 -25.29
C ASP A 214 20.28 -2.70 -25.08
N SER A 215 20.86 -3.19 -23.98
CA SER A 215 20.82 -4.60 -23.58
C SER A 215 19.68 -4.90 -22.59
N GLY A 216 18.92 -3.88 -22.16
CA GLY A 216 17.81 -4.01 -21.22
C GLY A 216 18.24 -3.99 -19.75
N PHE A 217 19.42 -3.47 -19.43
CA PHE A 217 19.95 -3.46 -18.07
C PHE A 217 20.03 -2.05 -17.49
N ILE A 218 19.94 -1.99 -16.16
CA ILE A 218 20.39 -0.87 -15.33
C ILE A 218 21.22 -1.42 -14.17
N SER A 219 22.33 -0.77 -13.87
CA SER A 219 23.18 -1.12 -12.73
C SER A 219 23.07 -0.03 -11.67
N LEU A 220 22.78 -0.44 -10.45
CA LEU A 220 22.55 0.43 -9.32
C LEU A 220 23.76 0.47 -8.40
N ALA A 221 24.34 1.65 -8.24
CA ALA A 221 25.38 1.88 -7.25
C ALA A 221 24.79 1.96 -5.84
N SER A 222 25.42 1.30 -4.89
CA SER A 222 25.03 1.32 -3.48
C SER A 222 26.25 1.19 -2.57
N LYS A 223 26.03 1.16 -1.24
CA LYS A 223 27.07 0.84 -0.26
C LYS A 223 27.45 -0.65 -0.23
N LEU A 224 26.78 -1.50 -1.01
CA LEU A 224 27.07 -2.93 -1.08
C LEU A 224 28.39 -3.19 -1.82
N PRO A 225 29.08 -4.32 -1.53
CA PRO A 225 30.30 -4.71 -2.24
C PRO A 225 30.12 -4.94 -3.75
N ASN A 226 28.94 -5.37 -4.18
CA ASN A 226 28.58 -5.62 -5.57
C ASN A 226 27.43 -4.68 -6.00
N GLN A 227 27.31 -4.41 -7.30
CA GLN A 227 26.17 -3.68 -7.83
C GLN A 227 24.92 -4.58 -7.85
N VAL A 228 23.76 -3.98 -7.60
CA VAL A 228 22.48 -4.60 -7.92
C VAL A 228 22.16 -4.27 -9.37
N VAL A 229 21.81 -5.28 -10.16
CA VAL A 229 21.51 -5.12 -11.58
C VAL A 229 20.07 -5.51 -11.81
N PHE A 230 19.30 -4.64 -12.45
CA PHE A 230 17.96 -4.96 -12.92
C PHE A 230 17.98 -5.16 -14.43
N GLN A 231 17.22 -6.16 -14.88
CA GLN A 231 17.03 -6.49 -16.28
C GLN A 231 15.54 -6.48 -16.60
N VAL A 232 15.16 -5.64 -17.55
CA VAL A 232 13.81 -5.66 -18.14
C VAL A 232 13.80 -6.60 -19.34
N GLY A 233 12.66 -7.24 -19.58
CA GLY A 233 12.47 -8.03 -20.79
C GLY A 233 12.18 -7.20 -22.04
N ALA A 234 11.91 -7.89 -23.14
CA ALA A 234 11.62 -7.28 -24.42
C ALA A 234 10.20 -6.71 -24.49
N VAL A 235 9.26 -7.36 -23.80
CA VAL A 235 7.82 -7.04 -23.80
C VAL A 235 7.29 -6.82 -22.37
N ASP A 236 6.13 -6.18 -22.25
CA ASP A 236 5.53 -5.79 -20.97
C ASP A 236 5.19 -6.99 -20.06
N SER A 237 4.93 -8.15 -20.65
CA SER A 237 4.65 -9.39 -19.91
C SER A 237 5.90 -10.06 -19.35
N ASP A 238 7.11 -9.60 -19.70
CA ASP A 238 8.33 -10.23 -19.20
C ASP A 238 8.60 -9.80 -17.75
N PRO A 239 8.98 -10.74 -16.87
CA PRO A 239 9.29 -10.43 -15.48
C PRO A 239 10.45 -9.45 -15.38
N LEU A 240 10.38 -8.56 -14.37
CA LEU A 240 11.57 -7.83 -13.95
C LEU A 240 12.50 -8.81 -13.25
N LYS A 241 13.76 -8.85 -13.69
CA LYS A 241 14.80 -9.68 -13.09
C LYS A 241 15.77 -8.81 -12.31
N ALA A 242 16.09 -9.20 -11.08
CA ALA A 242 17.16 -8.60 -10.31
C ALA A 242 18.31 -9.59 -10.13
N CYS A 243 19.53 -9.05 -10.04
CA CYS A 243 20.73 -9.80 -9.74
C CYS A 243 21.57 -9.04 -8.72
N TYR A 244 22.15 -9.77 -7.78
CA TYR A 244 23.16 -9.29 -6.86
C TYR A 244 24.28 -10.32 -6.77
N ALA A 245 25.52 -9.91 -7.10
CA ALA A 245 26.65 -10.81 -7.25
C ALA A 245 26.37 -11.96 -8.24
N SER A 246 26.40 -13.22 -7.79
CA SER A 246 26.09 -14.41 -8.61
C SER A 246 24.61 -14.78 -8.61
N ASP A 247 23.83 -14.19 -7.72
CA ASP A 247 22.46 -14.61 -7.46
C ASP A 247 21.52 -13.72 -8.26
N CYS A 248 20.56 -14.35 -8.92
CA CYS A 248 19.55 -13.66 -9.70
C CYS A 248 18.20 -14.30 -9.43
N TRP A 249 17.16 -13.48 -9.40
CA TRP A 249 15.79 -13.92 -9.21
C TRP A 249 14.85 -13.07 -10.08
N THR A 250 13.70 -13.65 -10.35
CA THR A 250 12.60 -13.04 -11.08
C THR A 250 11.39 -13.01 -10.18
N CYS A 251 10.48 -12.09 -10.48
CA CYS A 251 9.21 -11.95 -9.77
C CYS A 251 8.13 -12.84 -10.38
N ASP A 252 8.52 -13.94 -11.03
CA ASP A 252 7.60 -14.99 -11.41
C ASP A 252 7.47 -15.96 -10.24
N ASP A 253 6.26 -16.49 -10.06
CA ASP A 253 5.82 -17.30 -8.92
C ASP A 253 6.66 -18.58 -8.67
N GLY A 254 7.68 -18.85 -9.48
CA GLY A 254 8.63 -19.96 -9.33
C GLY A 254 9.77 -19.69 -8.36
N ASP A 255 10.36 -18.49 -8.38
CA ASP A 255 11.57 -18.14 -7.61
C ASP A 255 11.38 -16.92 -6.69
N GLY A 256 10.33 -16.12 -6.90
CA GLY A 256 10.06 -14.88 -6.16
C GLY A 256 9.75 -15.06 -4.67
N GLY A 257 9.36 -16.25 -4.23
CA GLY A 257 8.99 -16.52 -2.83
C GLY A 257 10.15 -16.49 -1.84
N ALA A 258 11.37 -16.88 -2.27
CA ALA A 258 12.55 -16.85 -1.39
C ALA A 258 13.15 -15.44 -1.23
N HIS A 259 12.86 -14.57 -2.20
CA HIS A 259 13.34 -13.20 -2.25
C HIS A 259 12.22 -12.18 -2.06
N ALA A 260 11.03 -12.62 -1.62
CA ALA A 260 9.86 -11.79 -1.38
C ALA A 260 9.60 -10.76 -2.50
N CYS A 261 9.72 -11.18 -3.77
CA CYS A 261 9.45 -10.25 -4.87
C CYS A 261 7.94 -10.08 -5.08
N ASN A 262 7.47 -8.83 -5.13
CA ASN A 262 6.05 -8.48 -5.32
C ASN A 262 5.78 -7.63 -6.59
N VAL A 263 6.74 -7.49 -7.52
CA VAL A 263 6.51 -6.77 -8.78
C VAL A 263 5.43 -7.48 -9.60
N GLY A 264 4.34 -6.78 -9.92
CA GLY A 264 3.17 -7.35 -10.61
C GLY A 264 3.54 -8.22 -11.82
N ASN A 265 3.14 -9.51 -11.80
CA ASN A 265 3.48 -10.49 -12.85
C ASN A 265 2.26 -11.34 -13.36
N GLY A 266 2.05 -11.43 -14.70
CA GLY A 266 0.83 -11.97 -15.36
C GLY A 266 0.11 -11.08 -16.43
N PRO A 267 -0.81 -11.58 -17.28
CA PRO A 267 -1.53 -10.77 -18.28
C PRO A 267 -2.50 -9.69 -17.71
N ARG A 268 -2.47 -9.48 -16.38
CA ARG A 268 -3.29 -8.59 -15.54
C ARG A 268 -2.40 -7.54 -14.83
N ASN A 269 -1.31 -7.12 -15.47
CA ASN A 269 -0.02 -6.98 -14.80
C ASN A 269 0.32 -5.75 -13.96
N GLY A 270 -0.67 -5.05 -13.44
CA GLY A 270 -0.41 -3.96 -12.49
C GLY A 270 0.50 -2.87 -13.06
N PHE A 271 0.43 -2.63 -14.38
CA PHE A 271 0.83 -1.33 -14.90
C PHE A 271 -0.30 -0.37 -14.53
N GLU A 272 -0.14 0.35 -13.43
CA GLU A 272 -1.04 1.42 -13.03
C GLU A 272 -0.52 2.70 -13.68
N ASN A 273 -1.25 3.23 -14.67
CA ASN A 273 -0.81 4.35 -15.49
C ASN A 273 0.53 4.12 -16.20
N GLY A 274 0.70 2.93 -16.78
CA GLY A 274 1.90 2.59 -17.51
C GLY A 274 3.12 2.33 -16.62
N ASP A 275 2.95 2.25 -15.30
CA ASP A 275 4.06 1.97 -14.39
C ASP A 275 3.77 0.71 -13.56
N ARG A 276 4.75 -0.18 -13.42
CA ARG A 276 4.68 -1.31 -12.46
C ARG A 276 5.65 -1.08 -11.32
N GLU A 277 5.21 -1.28 -10.10
CA GLU A 277 5.98 -1.06 -8.88
C GLU A 277 6.09 -2.36 -8.07
N GLY A 278 7.19 -2.50 -7.34
CA GLY A 278 7.33 -3.53 -6.31
C GLY A 278 8.70 -3.55 -5.65
N ASP A 279 8.78 -4.30 -4.57
CA ASP A 279 9.93 -4.65 -3.77
C ASP A 279 10.53 -6.00 -4.17
N MET A 280 11.83 -6.10 -4.00
CA MET A 280 12.66 -7.28 -4.25
C MET A 280 13.66 -7.47 -3.12
N GLY A 281 13.51 -8.52 -2.32
CA GLY A 281 14.52 -8.91 -1.33
C GLY A 281 15.77 -9.52 -1.95
N PHE A 282 16.92 -9.40 -1.30
CA PHE A 282 18.18 -10.01 -1.71
C PHE A 282 19.09 -10.33 -0.53
N THR A 283 19.71 -11.50 -0.56
CA THR A 283 20.61 -11.95 0.50
C THR A 283 22.03 -11.43 0.27
N CYS A 284 22.63 -10.84 1.31
CA CYS A 284 23.99 -10.31 1.30
C CYS A 284 25.00 -11.31 1.89
#